data_AF-W7BUE3-F1
#
_entry.id   AF-W7BUE3-F1
#
_cell.length_a   1.000
_cell.length_b   1.000
_cell.length_c   1.000
_cell.angle_alpha   90.00
_cell.angle_beta   90.00
_cell.angle_gamma   90.00
#
_symmetry.space_group_name_H-M   'P 1'
#
loop_
_entity.id
_entity.type
_entity.pdbx_description
1 polymer ?
#
loop_
_entity_poly.entity_id
_entity_poly.type
_entity_poly.pdbx_seq_one_letter_code
_entity_poly.pdbx_strand_id
1 'polypeptide(L)'
;MTIVIGILDYLQNKKYKPRNTQQPFDETKSYFGYMVFIVVAIVAALGIPNVISSISFFIPKPDLVDVMEDSNVMVMLGGYMFILAKQLVFIMVTWWAHKRHQATSQLLYVWIAIGALFANIGIFIGTNRSDIVLVAIVSLVTFRLLFPKYFKLVVLLVVGMLVGILLIMSTVRNIASISGGTSGVTDFTDNLQVYFGGPYNVAMALETKLIYPESQNWSVLFFDIFRPMIGVNMLVKDLPFEYSNIFFNQRYFYSDHATQILPMIGQGNLFFGYLLSPLLSVLVVCLAYFIQSKIDQTRSIEMFYFLTLVCTRMGMLMGQNTMNIINDLSYNLALFLIVYYVNRKIVYKKRLGDVHYE
;
A
#
# COMPACT_ATOMS: atom_id res chain seq x y z
N MET A 1 -19.33 10.86 -12.50
CA MET A 1 -17.98 10.77 -11.89
C MET A 1 -17.05 11.86 -12.40
N THR A 2 -16.72 11.90 -13.71
CA THR A 2 -15.77 12.86 -14.29
C THR A 2 -16.08 14.32 -14.00
N ILE A 3 -17.36 14.72 -14.10
CA ILE A 3 -17.79 16.10 -13.79
C ILE A 3 -17.51 16.45 -12.32
N VAL A 4 -17.84 15.55 -11.39
CA VAL A 4 -17.62 15.76 -9.94
C VAL A 4 -16.13 15.87 -9.64
N ILE A 5 -15.30 14.99 -10.23
CA ILE A 5 -13.85 15.05 -10.10
C ILE A 5 -13.31 16.36 -10.71
N GLY A 6 -13.81 16.79 -11.87
CA GLY A 6 -13.41 18.05 -12.49
C GLY A 6 -13.76 19.28 -11.64
N ILE A 7 -14.92 19.27 -10.96
CA ILE A 7 -15.29 20.32 -10.00
C ILE A 7 -14.35 20.30 -8.80
N LEU A 8 -14.08 19.11 -8.23
CA LEU A 8 -13.15 18.97 -7.10
C LEU A 8 -11.75 19.45 -7.47
N ASP A 9 -11.26 19.10 -8.65
CA ASP A 9 -9.95 19.51 -9.15
C ASP A 9 -9.87 21.02 -9.34
N TYR A 10 -10.91 21.63 -9.95
CA TYR A 10 -11.02 23.08 -10.08
C TYR A 10 -10.98 23.79 -8.71
N LEU A 11 -11.77 23.33 -7.75
CA LEU A 11 -11.83 23.90 -6.40
C LEU A 11 -10.51 23.73 -5.65
N GLN A 12 -9.85 22.59 -5.82
CA GLN A 12 -8.59 22.30 -5.14
C GLN A 12 -7.44 23.08 -5.74
N ASN A 13 -7.34 23.19 -7.07
CA ASN A 13 -6.33 23.98 -7.77
C ASN A 13 -6.32 25.45 -7.31
N LYS A 14 -7.49 26.01 -6.99
CA LYS A 14 -7.60 27.37 -6.43
C LYS A 14 -6.98 27.51 -5.03
N LYS A 15 -6.97 26.43 -4.24
CA LYS A 15 -6.44 26.40 -2.87
C LYS A 15 -5.03 25.79 -2.78
N TYR A 16 -4.57 25.18 -3.86
CA TYR A 16 -3.32 24.43 -3.90
C TYR A 16 -2.12 25.37 -3.73
N LYS A 17 -1.25 25.04 -2.79
CA LYS A 17 0.04 25.67 -2.62
C LYS A 17 1.10 24.59 -2.84
N PRO A 18 1.88 24.65 -3.94
CA PRO A 18 2.87 23.62 -4.20
C PRO A 18 3.90 23.59 -3.08
N ARG A 19 4.39 22.39 -2.76
CA ARG A 19 5.50 22.22 -1.82
C ARG A 19 6.70 23.07 -2.26
N ASN A 20 7.27 23.83 -1.33
CA ASN A 20 8.53 24.53 -1.57
C ASN A 20 9.69 23.52 -1.58
N THR A 21 10.13 23.11 -2.76
CA THR A 21 11.24 22.16 -2.94
C THR A 21 12.60 22.73 -2.56
N GLN A 22 12.72 24.05 -2.38
CA GLN A 22 13.97 24.70 -1.95
C GLN A 22 14.23 24.52 -0.46
N GLN A 23 13.20 24.25 0.35
CA GLN A 23 13.38 24.00 1.78
C GLN A 23 13.64 22.51 2.05
N PRO A 24 14.76 22.17 2.73
CA PRO A 24 15.07 20.79 3.05
C PRO A 24 14.07 20.21 4.06
N PHE A 25 13.97 18.87 4.06
CA PHE A 25 13.29 18.13 5.11
C PHE A 25 13.94 18.41 6.47
N ASP A 26 13.12 18.47 7.51
CA ASP A 26 13.59 18.65 8.89
C ASP A 26 14.28 17.37 9.38
N GLU A 27 15.32 17.55 10.20
CA GLU A 27 15.97 16.41 10.82
C GLU A 27 15.06 15.74 11.86
N THR A 28 14.99 14.41 11.80
CA THR A 28 14.31 13.61 12.82
C THR A 28 15.06 13.72 14.14
N LYS A 29 14.41 14.30 15.16
CA LYS A 29 15.02 14.58 16.48
C LYS A 29 15.54 13.32 17.20
N SER A 30 14.86 12.20 17.03
CA SER A 30 15.20 10.92 17.65
C SER A 30 14.75 9.80 16.73
N TYR A 31 15.57 8.77 16.57
CA TYR A 31 15.24 7.53 15.88
C TYR A 31 14.96 6.38 16.86
N PHE A 32 15.03 6.62 18.17
CA PHE A 32 14.95 5.57 19.18
C PHE A 32 13.63 4.79 19.12
N GLY A 33 12.49 5.47 19.02
CA GLY A 33 11.19 4.80 18.92
C GLY A 33 11.08 3.95 17.66
N TYR A 34 11.64 4.40 16.54
CA TYR A 34 11.70 3.59 15.32
C TYR A 34 12.61 2.37 15.49
N MET A 35 13.79 2.52 16.10
CA MET A 35 14.69 1.39 16.34
C MET A 35 14.03 0.33 17.24
N VAL A 36 13.38 0.74 18.33
CA VAL A 36 12.64 -0.16 19.22
C VAL A 36 11.54 -0.88 18.43
N PHE A 37 10.75 -0.14 17.64
CA PHE A 37 9.71 -0.74 16.81
C PHE A 37 10.28 -1.74 15.80
N ILE A 38 11.38 -1.42 15.12
CA ILE A 38 12.03 -2.30 14.14
C ILE A 38 12.50 -3.59 14.83
N VAL A 39 13.13 -3.50 16.01
CA VAL A 39 13.55 -4.68 16.78
C VAL A 39 12.34 -5.53 17.17
N VAL A 40 11.27 -4.92 17.70
CA VAL A 40 10.05 -5.63 18.06
C VAL A 40 9.40 -6.31 16.84
N ALA A 41 9.35 -5.62 15.70
CA ALA A 41 8.79 -6.18 14.47
C ALA A 41 9.61 -7.36 13.94
N ILE A 42 10.94 -7.29 14.00
CA ILE A 42 11.82 -8.41 13.62
C ILE A 42 11.64 -9.58 14.57
N VAL A 43 11.63 -9.34 15.89
CA VAL A 43 11.43 -10.41 16.89
C VAL A 43 10.05 -11.05 16.74
N ALA A 44 9.00 -10.25 16.51
CA ALA A 44 7.66 -10.76 16.26
C ALA A 44 7.59 -11.60 14.98
N ALA A 45 8.24 -11.16 13.90
CA ALA A 45 8.33 -11.95 12.66
C ALA A 45 9.08 -13.27 12.89
N LEU A 46 10.20 -13.26 13.60
CA LEU A 46 10.98 -14.46 13.90
C LEU A 46 10.25 -15.44 14.84
N GLY A 47 9.44 -14.92 15.76
CA GLY A 47 8.66 -15.72 16.71
C GLY A 47 7.42 -16.37 16.10
N ILE A 48 7.00 -15.96 14.90
CA ILE A 48 5.81 -16.49 14.22
C ILE A 48 6.27 -17.12 12.88
N PRO A 49 6.46 -18.45 12.81
CA PRO A 49 6.99 -19.12 11.61
C PRO A 49 6.23 -18.78 10.31
N ASN A 50 4.91 -18.64 10.41
CA ASN A 50 4.05 -18.30 9.27
C ASN A 50 4.30 -16.88 8.72
N VAL A 51 4.80 -15.95 9.54
CA VAL A 51 5.22 -14.62 9.05
C VAL A 51 6.47 -14.77 8.20
N ILE A 52 7.46 -15.54 8.65
CA ILE A 52 8.70 -15.80 7.88
C ILE A 52 8.41 -16.52 6.57
N SER A 53 7.51 -17.51 6.57
CA SER A 53 7.14 -18.23 5.36
C SER A 53 6.45 -17.29 4.36
N SER A 54 5.66 -16.32 4.82
CA SER A 54 5.00 -15.32 3.96
C SER A 54 5.94 -14.26 3.35
N ILE A 55 7.16 -14.10 3.87
CA ILE A 55 8.15 -13.14 3.35
C ILE A 55 8.88 -13.76 2.15
N SER A 56 8.87 -13.03 1.04
CA SER A 56 9.61 -13.33 -0.17
C SER A 56 10.75 -12.32 -0.39
N PHE A 57 11.88 -12.81 -0.90
CA PHE A 57 13.07 -12.02 -1.19
C PHE A 57 13.36 -12.09 -2.68
N PHE A 58 12.90 -11.07 -3.43
CA PHE A 58 12.98 -10.92 -4.89
C PHE A 58 12.24 -12.01 -5.70
N ILE A 59 12.19 -13.24 -5.20
CA ILE A 59 11.57 -14.39 -5.82
C ILE A 59 10.43 -14.85 -4.90
N PRO A 60 9.19 -14.98 -5.41
CA PRO A 60 8.08 -15.54 -4.65
C PRO A 60 8.36 -17.01 -4.32
N LYS A 61 8.04 -17.43 -3.10
CA LYS A 61 8.10 -18.85 -2.73
C LYS A 61 6.97 -19.65 -3.42
N PRO A 62 7.16 -20.94 -3.74
CA PRO A 62 6.12 -21.75 -4.40
C PRO A 62 4.84 -21.86 -3.55
N ASP A 63 4.99 -22.08 -2.24
CA ASP A 63 3.87 -22.35 -1.32
C ASP A 63 3.25 -21.06 -0.75
N LEU A 64 3.54 -19.90 -1.35
CA LEU A 64 3.14 -18.61 -0.79
C LEU A 64 1.63 -18.41 -0.78
N VAL A 65 0.90 -19.06 -1.71
CA VAL A 65 -0.56 -18.97 -1.80
C VAL A 65 -1.20 -19.70 -0.62
N ASP A 66 -0.83 -20.96 -0.40
CA ASP A 66 -1.36 -21.81 0.66
C ASP A 66 -1.10 -21.21 2.05
N VAL A 67 0.12 -20.66 2.26
CA VAL A 67 0.49 -19.97 3.51
C VAL A 67 -0.39 -18.74 3.80
N MET A 68 -0.88 -18.06 2.76
CA MET A 68 -1.73 -16.88 2.93
C MET A 68 -3.19 -17.24 3.20
N GLU A 69 -3.71 -18.30 2.58
CA GLU A 69 -5.09 -18.74 2.79
C GLU A 69 -5.32 -19.22 4.24
N ASP A 70 -4.31 -19.86 4.85
CA ASP A 70 -4.37 -20.32 6.25
C ASP A 70 -3.94 -19.26 7.28
N SER A 71 -3.69 -18.02 6.87
CA SER A 71 -3.10 -17.01 7.75
C SER A 71 -4.11 -16.42 8.75
N ASN A 72 -3.80 -16.54 10.04
CA ASN A 72 -4.61 -15.91 11.08
C ASN A 72 -4.27 -14.42 11.26
N VAL A 73 -5.09 -13.71 12.06
CA VAL A 73 -4.93 -12.26 12.33
C VAL A 73 -3.54 -11.90 12.90
N MET A 74 -2.93 -12.76 13.72
CA MET A 74 -1.60 -12.52 14.29
C MET A 74 -0.50 -12.60 13.22
N VAL A 75 -0.61 -13.54 12.28
CA VAL A 75 0.31 -13.66 11.14
C VAL A 75 0.21 -12.41 10.27
N MET A 76 -1.01 -11.97 9.95
CA MET A 76 -1.21 -10.73 9.18
C MET A 76 -0.57 -9.54 9.89
N LEU A 77 -0.87 -9.34 11.18
CA LEU A 77 -0.32 -8.24 11.98
C LEU A 77 1.22 -8.26 12.00
N GLY A 78 1.83 -9.42 12.27
CA GLY A 78 3.28 -9.59 12.26
C GLY A 78 3.90 -9.26 10.90
N GLY A 79 3.24 -9.68 9.82
CA GLY A 79 3.64 -9.32 8.46
C GLY A 79 3.59 -7.80 8.21
N TYR A 80 2.50 -7.14 8.57
CA TYR A 80 2.39 -5.68 8.41
C TYR A 80 3.40 -4.91 9.28
N MET A 81 3.66 -5.36 10.51
CA MET A 81 4.72 -4.79 11.34
C MET A 81 6.09 -4.91 10.67
N PHE A 82 6.39 -6.06 10.08
CA PHE A 82 7.63 -6.29 9.33
C PHE A 82 7.73 -5.38 8.09
N ILE A 83 6.66 -5.26 7.30
CA ILE A 83 6.60 -4.35 6.14
C ILE A 83 6.80 -2.89 6.57
N LEU A 84 6.18 -2.47 7.67
CA LEU A 84 6.37 -1.12 8.20
C LEU A 84 7.83 -0.90 8.65
N ALA A 85 8.42 -1.88 9.34
CA ALA A 85 9.80 -1.83 9.79
C ALA A 85 10.79 -1.74 8.61
N LYS A 86 10.61 -2.54 7.56
CA LYS A 86 11.51 -2.48 6.38
C LYS A 86 11.46 -1.13 5.67
N GLN A 87 10.27 -0.51 5.59
CA GLN A 87 10.09 0.81 4.98
C GLN A 87 10.74 1.91 5.84
N LEU A 88 10.63 1.81 7.17
CA LEU A 88 11.36 2.71 8.09
C LEU A 88 12.87 2.56 7.97
N VAL A 89 13.38 1.32 7.89
CA VAL A 89 14.81 1.05 7.65
C VAL A 89 15.27 1.69 6.34
N PHE A 90 14.51 1.53 5.26
CA PHE A 90 14.79 2.17 3.98
C PHE A 90 14.92 3.70 4.14
N ILE A 91 13.92 4.35 4.73
CA ILE A 91 13.93 5.82 4.92
C ILE A 91 15.14 6.25 5.76
N MET A 92 15.42 5.56 6.86
CA MET A 92 16.54 5.87 7.75
C MET A 92 17.90 5.73 7.05
N VAL A 93 18.11 4.62 6.33
CA VAL A 93 19.36 4.35 5.61
C VAL A 93 19.55 5.33 4.45
N THR A 94 18.52 5.58 3.64
CA THR A 94 18.60 6.50 2.51
C THR A 94 18.81 7.94 2.97
N TRP A 95 18.18 8.37 4.06
CA TRP A 95 18.40 9.68 4.66
C TRP A 95 19.82 9.84 5.22
N TRP A 96 20.31 8.84 5.95
CA TRP A 96 21.69 8.82 6.45
C TRP A 96 22.71 8.89 5.30
N ALA A 97 22.50 8.08 4.26
CA ALA A 97 23.34 8.05 3.08
C ALA A 97 23.33 9.40 2.34
N HIS A 98 22.17 10.04 2.24
CA HIS A 98 22.04 11.37 1.63
C HIS A 98 22.89 12.42 2.35
N LYS A 99 22.81 12.50 3.68
CA LYS A 99 23.63 13.44 4.47
C LYS A 99 25.12 13.17 4.31
N ARG A 100 25.53 11.90 4.35
CA ARG A 100 26.94 11.52 4.18
C ARG A 100 27.45 11.82 2.77
N HIS A 101 26.63 11.61 1.75
CA HIS A 101 26.96 11.98 0.38
C HIS A 101 27.11 13.50 0.23
N GLN A 102 26.22 14.30 0.80
CA GLN A 102 26.36 15.76 0.77
C GLN A 102 27.63 16.25 1.46
N ALA A 103 28.03 15.62 2.57
CA ALA A 103 29.22 16.02 3.31
C ALA A 103 30.55 15.57 2.67
N THR A 104 30.56 14.41 2.00
CA THR A 104 31.81 13.77 1.53
C THR A 104 31.94 13.70 0.00
N SER A 105 30.85 13.95 -0.73
CA SER A 105 30.71 13.71 -2.18
C SER A 105 31.02 12.28 -2.65
N GLN A 106 31.14 11.31 -1.74
CA GLN A 106 31.50 9.93 -2.08
C GLN A 106 30.32 9.17 -2.69
N LEU A 107 30.56 8.49 -3.82
CA LEU A 107 29.56 7.68 -4.51
C LEU A 107 29.11 6.44 -3.73
N LEU A 108 29.92 5.95 -2.79
CA LEU A 108 29.59 4.80 -1.95
C LEU A 108 28.23 4.95 -1.26
N TYR A 109 27.92 6.14 -0.74
CA TYR A 109 26.64 6.40 -0.07
C TYR A 109 25.45 6.35 -1.05
N VAL A 110 25.65 6.73 -2.31
CA VAL A 110 24.61 6.58 -3.34
C VAL A 110 24.33 5.10 -3.58
N TRP A 111 25.37 4.27 -3.67
CA TRP A 111 25.22 2.82 -3.82
C TRP A 111 24.56 2.16 -2.60
N ILE A 112 24.85 2.62 -1.38
CA ILE A 112 24.14 2.16 -0.17
C ILE A 112 22.65 2.53 -0.25
N ALA A 113 22.31 3.74 -0.68
CA ALA A 113 20.92 4.15 -0.86
C ALA A 113 20.20 3.34 -1.95
N ILE A 114 20.89 2.99 -3.04
CA ILE A 114 20.37 2.09 -4.08
C ILE A 114 20.15 0.70 -3.50
N GLY A 115 21.11 0.14 -2.75
CA GLY A 115 20.94 -1.16 -2.10
C GLY A 115 19.73 -1.21 -1.15
N ALA A 116 19.55 -0.16 -0.35
CA ALA A 116 18.37 -0.02 0.52
C ALA A 116 17.06 0.06 -0.29
N LEU A 117 17.06 0.77 -1.42
CA LEU A 117 15.92 0.85 -2.32
C LEU A 117 15.56 -0.53 -2.90
N PHE A 118 16.56 -1.28 -3.37
CA PHE A 118 16.38 -2.63 -3.89
C PHE A 118 15.85 -3.58 -2.83
N ALA A 119 16.41 -3.54 -1.62
CA ALA A 119 15.91 -4.33 -0.50
C ALA A 119 14.46 -3.97 -0.14
N ASN A 120 14.10 -2.68 -0.15
CA ASN A 120 12.73 -2.27 0.17
C ASN A 120 11.72 -2.77 -0.87
N ILE A 121 12.07 -2.79 -2.16
CA ILE A 121 11.16 -3.27 -3.22
C ILE A 121 11.15 -4.80 -3.30
N GLY A 122 12.33 -5.42 -3.22
CA GLY A 122 12.50 -6.86 -3.37
C GLY A 122 11.99 -7.67 -2.18
N ILE A 123 11.91 -7.08 -0.98
CA ILE A 123 11.31 -7.73 0.18
C ILE A 123 9.83 -7.39 0.24
N PHE A 124 8.99 -8.39 -0.01
CA PHE A 124 7.53 -8.27 0.01
C PHE A 124 6.90 -9.45 0.75
N ILE A 125 5.66 -9.24 1.20
CA ILE A 125 4.85 -10.29 1.81
C ILE A 125 3.68 -10.59 0.89
N GLY A 126 3.41 -11.89 0.72
CA GLY A 126 2.29 -12.35 -0.06
C GLY A 126 2.43 -12.17 -1.57
N THR A 127 1.32 -12.31 -2.27
CA THR A 127 1.28 -12.38 -3.74
C THR A 127 0.74 -11.10 -4.40
N ASN A 128 0.56 -10.02 -3.64
CA ASN A 128 -0.03 -8.79 -4.15
C ASN A 128 0.99 -7.95 -4.96
N ARG A 129 0.87 -8.04 -6.28
CA ARG A 129 1.71 -7.33 -7.25
C ARG A 129 1.58 -5.81 -7.15
N SER A 130 0.39 -5.31 -6.84
CA SER A 130 0.14 -3.87 -6.71
C SER A 130 0.96 -3.27 -5.57
N ASP A 131 1.16 -4.00 -4.47
CA ASP A 131 1.92 -3.53 -3.31
C ASP A 131 3.40 -3.34 -3.67
N ILE A 132 3.99 -4.25 -4.45
CA ILE A 132 5.38 -4.16 -4.94
C ILE A 132 5.54 -2.91 -5.83
N VAL A 133 4.61 -2.72 -6.77
CA VAL A 133 4.62 -1.55 -7.68
C VAL A 133 4.50 -0.24 -6.89
N LEU A 134 3.59 -0.18 -5.92
CA LEU A 134 3.37 1.00 -5.08
C LEU A 134 4.60 1.34 -4.24
N VAL A 135 5.19 0.34 -3.57
CA VAL A 135 6.43 0.53 -2.80
C VAL A 135 7.56 1.01 -3.70
N ALA A 136 7.66 0.52 -4.94
CA ALA A 136 8.66 0.97 -5.89
C ALA A 136 8.47 2.43 -6.33
N ILE A 137 7.24 2.82 -6.68
CA ILE A 137 6.91 4.21 -7.06
C ILE A 137 7.31 5.16 -5.92
N VAL A 138 6.89 4.87 -4.69
CA VAL A 138 7.10 5.76 -3.54
C VAL A 138 8.58 5.81 -3.13
N SER A 139 9.27 4.67 -3.20
CA SER A 139 10.71 4.61 -2.95
C SER A 139 11.52 5.36 -4.01
N LEU A 140 11.12 5.28 -5.28
CA LEU A 140 11.71 6.05 -6.38
C LEU A 140 11.45 7.56 -6.23
N VAL A 141 10.23 7.97 -5.86
CA VAL A 141 9.91 9.38 -5.60
C VAL A 141 10.77 9.92 -4.44
N THR A 142 10.88 9.15 -3.36
CA THR A 142 11.73 9.50 -2.21
C THR A 142 13.21 9.58 -2.62
N PHE A 143 13.69 8.62 -3.41
CA PHE A 143 15.06 8.62 -3.92
C PHE A 143 15.32 9.81 -4.85
N ARG A 144 14.38 10.16 -5.74
CA ARG A 144 14.50 11.32 -6.64
C ARG A 144 14.71 12.62 -5.87
N LEU A 145 14.02 12.79 -4.74
CA LEU A 145 14.14 13.98 -3.91
C LEU A 145 15.53 14.08 -3.25
N LEU A 146 16.12 12.95 -2.86
CA LEU A 146 17.41 12.92 -2.17
C LEU A 146 18.61 12.85 -3.12
N PHE A 147 18.47 12.17 -4.26
CA PHE A 147 19.55 11.90 -5.21
C PHE A 147 19.11 12.20 -6.67
N PRO A 148 18.69 13.45 -6.98
CA PRO A 148 18.12 13.80 -8.29
C PRO A 148 19.08 13.53 -9.45
N LYS A 149 20.39 13.69 -9.23
CA LYS A 149 21.44 13.47 -10.25
C LYS A 149 21.50 12.01 -10.74
N TYR A 150 21.21 11.05 -9.87
CA TYR A 150 21.34 9.61 -10.16
C TYR A 150 20.01 8.95 -10.55
N PHE A 151 18.91 9.69 -10.50
CA PHE A 151 17.55 9.17 -10.66
C PHE A 151 17.34 8.39 -11.96
N LYS A 152 17.82 8.89 -13.11
CA LYS A 152 17.59 8.22 -14.41
C LYS A 152 18.15 6.80 -14.46
N LEU A 153 19.37 6.62 -13.94
CA LEU A 153 20.01 5.31 -13.86
C LEU A 153 19.23 4.38 -12.93
N VAL A 154 18.86 4.88 -11.74
CA VAL A 154 18.13 4.09 -10.74
C VAL A 154 16.75 3.68 -11.23
N VAL A 155 16.03 4.55 -11.94
CA VAL A 155 14.74 4.20 -12.56
C VAL A 155 14.90 3.04 -13.54
N LEU A 156 15.91 3.08 -14.43
CA LEU A 156 16.15 1.99 -15.38
C LEU A 156 16.37 0.65 -14.67
N LEU A 157 17.22 0.65 -13.63
CA LEU A 157 17.53 -0.56 -12.86
C LEU A 157 16.30 -1.10 -12.11
N VAL A 158 15.50 -0.20 -11.52
CA VAL A 158 14.28 -0.57 -10.78
C VAL A 158 13.20 -1.09 -11.72
N VAL A 159 13.01 -0.48 -12.89
CA VAL A 159 12.06 -0.97 -13.89
C VAL A 159 12.46 -2.37 -14.37
N GLY A 160 13.75 -2.60 -14.66
CA GLY A 160 14.24 -3.92 -15.04
C GLY A 160 13.99 -4.97 -13.96
N MET A 161 14.27 -4.64 -12.70
CA MET A 161 13.98 -5.52 -11.55
C MET A 161 12.48 -5.80 -11.40
N LEU A 162 11.64 -4.77 -11.46
CA LEU A 162 10.18 -4.92 -11.33
C LEU A 162 9.61 -5.83 -12.41
N VAL A 163 10.03 -5.66 -13.66
CA VAL A 163 9.62 -6.55 -14.76
C VAL A 163 10.03 -7.99 -14.44
N GLY A 164 11.26 -8.21 -13.99
CA GLY A 164 11.73 -9.54 -13.57
C GLY A 164 10.88 -10.18 -12.48
N ILE A 165 10.60 -9.45 -11.39
CA ILE A 165 9.77 -9.93 -10.27
C ILE A 165 8.35 -10.27 -10.76
N LEU A 166 7.73 -9.38 -11.55
CA LEU A 166 6.36 -9.57 -12.03
C LEU A 166 6.23 -10.76 -12.99
N LEU A 167 7.23 -10.99 -13.85
CA LEU A 167 7.25 -12.16 -14.73
C LEU A 167 7.32 -13.47 -13.93
N ILE A 168 8.17 -13.54 -12.90
CA ILE A 168 8.26 -14.72 -12.03
C ILE A 168 6.97 -14.91 -11.23
N MET A 169 6.36 -13.83 -10.71
CA MET A 169 5.06 -13.93 -10.04
C MET A 169 3.92 -14.36 -10.98
N SER A 170 4.07 -14.16 -12.28
CA SER A 170 3.09 -14.61 -13.26
C SER A 170 3.13 -16.12 -13.48
N THR A 171 4.27 -16.78 -13.27
CA THR A 171 4.36 -18.24 -13.41
C THR A 171 3.81 -18.97 -12.18
N VAL A 172 3.88 -18.35 -11.00
CA VAL A 172 3.38 -18.93 -9.74
C VAL A 172 1.86 -18.85 -9.62
N ARG A 173 1.25 -17.79 -10.17
CA ARG A 173 -0.21 -17.56 -10.08
C ARG A 173 -0.85 -17.85 -11.43
N ASN A 174 -1.39 -19.06 -11.61
CA ASN A 174 -2.24 -19.40 -12.76
C ASN A 174 -3.45 -18.47 -12.77
N ILE A 175 -3.41 -17.41 -13.58
CA ILE A 175 -4.59 -16.61 -13.84
C ILE A 175 -5.48 -17.45 -14.76
N ALA A 176 -6.66 -17.82 -14.26
CA ALA A 176 -7.68 -18.45 -15.09
C ALA A 176 -8.08 -17.47 -16.20
N SER A 177 -7.53 -17.68 -17.39
CA SER A 177 -7.94 -16.99 -18.61
C SER A 177 -9.30 -17.53 -19.05
N ILE A 178 -10.19 -16.66 -19.52
CA ILE A 178 -11.48 -17.06 -20.10
C ILE A 178 -11.25 -17.90 -21.37
N SER A 179 -10.16 -17.66 -22.09
CA SER A 179 -9.79 -18.43 -23.27
C SER A 179 -9.01 -19.72 -22.93
N GLY A 180 -8.70 -19.99 -21.67
CA GLY A 180 -7.87 -21.11 -21.26
C GLY A 180 -6.49 -21.13 -21.93
N GLY A 181 -5.95 -19.96 -22.30
CA GLY A 181 -4.66 -19.85 -23.00
C GLY A 181 -4.72 -19.98 -24.54
N THR A 182 -5.91 -20.12 -25.13
CA THR A 182 -6.06 -20.26 -26.60
C THR A 182 -5.74 -18.99 -27.41
N SER A 183 -5.75 -17.80 -26.81
CA SER A 183 -5.35 -16.56 -27.47
C SER A 183 -4.65 -15.60 -26.51
N GLY A 184 -3.37 -15.32 -26.77
CA GLY A 184 -2.60 -14.39 -25.93
C GLY A 184 -3.13 -12.96 -25.94
N VAL A 185 -3.85 -12.54 -26.99
CA VAL A 185 -4.48 -11.21 -27.05
C VAL A 185 -5.69 -11.14 -26.14
N THR A 186 -6.53 -12.18 -26.12
CA THR A 186 -7.69 -12.23 -25.21
C THR A 186 -7.24 -12.30 -23.76
N ASP A 187 -6.20 -13.08 -23.47
CA ASP A 187 -5.61 -13.18 -22.14
C ASP A 187 -5.06 -11.83 -21.67
N PHE A 188 -4.40 -11.10 -22.56
CA PHE A 188 -3.91 -9.76 -22.27
C PHE A 188 -5.08 -8.80 -21.97
N THR A 189 -6.14 -8.82 -22.77
CA THR A 189 -7.31 -7.97 -22.52
C THR A 189 -8.04 -8.34 -21.23
N ASP A 190 -8.17 -9.62 -20.90
CA ASP A 190 -8.80 -10.09 -19.66
C ASP A 190 -7.99 -9.66 -18.44
N ASN A 191 -6.67 -9.77 -18.52
CA ASN A 191 -5.78 -9.26 -17.48
C ASN A 191 -5.99 -7.75 -17.27
N LEU A 192 -6.03 -6.95 -18.34
CA LEU A 192 -6.30 -5.51 -18.21
C LEU A 192 -7.66 -5.23 -17.56
N GLN A 193 -8.69 -5.99 -17.92
CA GLN A 193 -10.02 -5.84 -17.32
C GLN A 193 -10.00 -6.13 -15.81
N VAL A 194 -9.30 -7.19 -15.39
CA VAL A 194 -9.13 -7.53 -13.98
C VAL A 194 -8.39 -6.43 -13.22
N TYR A 195 -7.28 -5.90 -13.76
CA TYR A 195 -6.46 -4.91 -13.05
C TYR A 195 -7.07 -3.51 -13.00
N PHE A 196 -7.85 -3.11 -14.01
CA PHE A 196 -8.40 -1.76 -14.11
C PHE A 196 -9.88 -1.66 -13.74
N GLY A 197 -10.51 -2.76 -13.33
CA GLY A 197 -11.95 -2.80 -13.06
C GLY A 197 -12.76 -2.53 -14.32
N GLY A 198 -12.43 -3.25 -15.40
CA GLY A 198 -12.97 -3.05 -16.73
C GLY A 198 -14.49 -3.26 -16.83
N PRO A 199 -15.10 -2.89 -17.98
CA PRO A 199 -16.55 -2.94 -18.16
C PRO A 199 -17.18 -4.30 -17.85
N TYR A 200 -16.49 -5.42 -18.13
CA TYR A 200 -16.96 -6.75 -17.78
C TYR A 200 -17.09 -6.93 -16.26
N ASN A 201 -16.09 -6.53 -15.47
CA ASN A 201 -16.16 -6.60 -14.01
C ASN A 201 -17.26 -5.70 -13.45
N VAL A 202 -17.52 -4.55 -14.08
CA VAL A 202 -18.65 -3.69 -13.72
C VAL A 202 -19.99 -4.37 -14.02
N ALA A 203 -20.14 -5.01 -15.19
CA ALA A 203 -21.35 -5.76 -15.52
C ALA A 203 -21.59 -6.91 -14.53
N MET A 204 -20.55 -7.67 -14.19
CA MET A 204 -20.60 -8.75 -13.20
C MET A 204 -21.00 -8.22 -11.81
N ALA A 205 -20.58 -7.01 -11.45
CA ALA A 205 -21.01 -6.36 -10.21
C ALA A 205 -22.51 -5.99 -10.23
N LEU A 206 -23.04 -5.56 -11.38
CA LEU A 206 -24.48 -5.32 -11.55
C LEU A 206 -25.28 -6.62 -11.44
N GLU A 207 -24.78 -7.72 -11.99
CA GLU A 207 -25.44 -9.02 -11.90
C GLU A 207 -25.35 -9.64 -10.51
N THR A 208 -24.25 -9.40 -9.78
CA THR A 208 -24.10 -9.79 -8.37
C THR A 208 -25.27 -9.26 -7.54
N LYS A 209 -25.69 -8.01 -7.81
CA LYS A 209 -26.84 -7.38 -7.18
C LYS A 209 -28.16 -8.15 -7.41
N LEU A 210 -28.32 -8.73 -8.60
CA LEU A 210 -29.53 -9.44 -9.02
C LEU A 210 -29.56 -10.87 -8.47
N ILE A 211 -28.41 -11.55 -8.47
CA ILE A 211 -28.26 -12.94 -8.06
C ILE A 211 -28.20 -13.08 -6.53
N TYR A 212 -27.57 -12.12 -5.87
CA TYR A 212 -27.39 -12.08 -4.41
C TYR A 212 -27.98 -10.77 -3.84
N PRO A 213 -29.32 -10.65 -3.70
CA PRO A 213 -29.95 -9.43 -3.18
C PRO A 213 -29.43 -8.99 -1.81
N GLU A 214 -29.02 -9.93 -0.96
CA GLU A 214 -28.42 -9.71 0.36
C GLU A 214 -27.10 -8.93 0.32
N SER A 215 -26.39 -8.95 -0.83
CA SER A 215 -25.17 -8.17 -1.04
C SER A 215 -25.39 -6.65 -0.94
N GLN A 216 -26.65 -6.21 -1.02
CA GLN A 216 -27.05 -4.80 -0.94
C GLN A 216 -27.28 -4.33 0.51
N ASN A 217 -27.27 -5.23 1.49
CA ASN A 217 -27.54 -4.89 2.88
C ASN A 217 -26.48 -3.94 3.43
N TRP A 218 -26.89 -2.93 4.20
CA TRP A 218 -25.96 -1.98 4.84
C TRP A 218 -24.96 -2.65 5.81
N SER A 219 -25.30 -3.83 6.34
CA SER A 219 -24.38 -4.64 7.14
C SER A 219 -23.17 -5.12 6.33
N VAL A 220 -23.33 -5.37 5.02
CA VAL A 220 -22.25 -5.75 4.11
C VAL A 220 -21.30 -4.57 3.91
N LEU A 221 -21.82 -3.35 3.68
CA LEU A 221 -20.97 -2.15 3.60
C LEU A 221 -20.27 -1.84 4.93
N PHE A 222 -20.95 -2.04 6.06
CA PHE A 222 -20.35 -1.93 7.38
C PHE A 222 -19.15 -2.89 7.51
N PHE A 223 -19.31 -4.13 7.06
CA PHE A 223 -18.24 -5.12 7.03
C PHE A 223 -17.10 -4.75 6.09
N ASP A 224 -17.40 -4.24 4.89
CA ASP A 224 -16.39 -3.76 3.94
C ASP A 224 -15.48 -2.67 4.52
N ILE A 225 -15.98 -1.88 5.48
CA ILE A 225 -15.23 -0.80 6.14
C ILE A 225 -14.52 -1.31 7.39
N PHE A 226 -15.20 -1.97 8.32
CA PHE A 226 -14.63 -2.24 9.64
C PHE A 226 -13.87 -3.57 9.75
N ARG A 227 -14.24 -4.58 8.95
CA ARG A 227 -13.54 -5.87 8.91
C ARG A 227 -12.06 -5.75 8.51
N PRO A 228 -11.65 -4.92 7.52
CA PRO A 228 -10.24 -4.77 7.14
C PRO A 228 -9.42 -3.86 8.07
N MET A 229 -10.04 -3.13 9.01
CA MET A 229 -9.33 -2.20 9.90
C MET A 229 -8.54 -2.93 10.99
N ILE A 230 -7.26 -2.61 11.14
CA ILE A 230 -6.41 -3.13 12.21
C ILE A 230 -7.01 -2.81 13.58
N GLY A 231 -7.10 -3.82 14.45
CA GLY A 231 -7.65 -3.71 15.80
C GLY A 231 -9.18 -3.72 15.85
N VAL A 232 -9.84 -2.89 15.02
CA VAL A 232 -11.31 -2.86 14.93
C VAL A 232 -11.84 -4.19 14.38
N ASN A 233 -11.09 -4.84 13.48
CA ASN A 233 -11.42 -6.17 12.98
C ASN A 233 -11.70 -7.19 14.10
N MET A 234 -11.02 -7.10 15.24
CA MET A 234 -11.21 -8.01 16.38
C MET A 234 -12.57 -7.83 17.06
N LEU A 235 -13.15 -6.63 16.98
CA LEU A 235 -14.45 -6.30 17.57
C LEU A 235 -15.62 -6.75 16.69
N VAL A 236 -15.39 -6.83 15.38
CA VAL A 236 -16.45 -7.15 14.39
C VAL A 236 -16.32 -8.55 13.81
N LYS A 237 -15.25 -9.30 14.11
CA LYS A 237 -14.92 -10.57 13.44
C LYS A 237 -15.97 -11.68 13.57
N ASP A 238 -16.69 -11.69 14.69
CA ASP A 238 -17.63 -12.76 15.05
C ASP A 238 -19.08 -12.40 14.70
N LEU A 239 -19.32 -11.25 14.05
CA LEU A 239 -20.65 -10.89 13.56
C LEU A 239 -21.00 -11.70 12.30
N PRO A 240 -22.26 -12.13 12.11
CA PRO A 240 -22.67 -13.06 11.05
C PRO A 240 -22.93 -12.34 9.72
N PHE A 241 -22.00 -11.48 9.28
CA PHE A 241 -22.13 -10.73 8.04
C PHE A 241 -20.95 -11.01 7.12
N GLU A 242 -21.24 -11.04 5.82
CA GLU A 242 -20.23 -11.17 4.78
C GLU A 242 -19.88 -9.80 4.18
N TYR A 243 -18.74 -9.73 3.49
CA TYR A 243 -18.30 -8.54 2.75
C TYR A 243 -18.62 -8.65 1.26
N SER A 244 -18.78 -7.51 0.58
CA SER A 244 -19.28 -7.44 -0.80
C SER A 244 -18.42 -8.22 -1.79
N ASN A 245 -17.11 -8.32 -1.51
CA ASN A 245 -16.18 -9.03 -2.37
C ASN A 245 -16.46 -10.53 -2.44
N ILE A 246 -17.04 -11.15 -1.39
CA ILE A 246 -17.40 -12.57 -1.41
C ILE A 246 -18.48 -12.82 -2.45
N PHE A 247 -19.60 -12.07 -2.38
CA PHE A 247 -20.70 -12.20 -3.33
C PHE A 247 -20.24 -11.97 -4.77
N PHE A 248 -19.39 -10.96 -4.99
CA PHE A 248 -18.83 -10.68 -6.31
C PHE A 248 -17.97 -11.84 -6.84
N ASN A 249 -17.14 -12.44 -5.99
CA ASN A 249 -16.30 -13.57 -6.37
C ASN A 249 -17.10 -14.86 -6.61
N GLN A 250 -18.13 -15.12 -5.81
CA GLN A 250 -19.08 -16.21 -6.06
C GLN A 250 -19.79 -16.03 -7.42
N ARG A 251 -20.17 -14.79 -7.77
CA ARG A 251 -20.67 -14.51 -9.12
C ARG A 251 -19.60 -14.71 -10.19
N TYR A 252 -18.36 -14.32 -9.93
CA TYR A 252 -17.27 -14.39 -10.91
C TYR A 252 -16.86 -15.83 -11.25
N PHE A 253 -16.62 -16.64 -10.22
CA PHE A 253 -16.06 -17.98 -10.36
C PHE A 253 -17.09 -19.10 -10.28
N TYR A 254 -18.32 -18.84 -9.82
CA TYR A 254 -19.29 -19.87 -9.48
C TYR A 254 -18.71 -20.94 -8.53
N SER A 255 -17.77 -20.54 -7.67
CA SER A 255 -17.08 -21.37 -6.68
C SER A 255 -16.54 -20.47 -5.56
N ASP A 256 -15.95 -21.08 -4.52
CA ASP A 256 -15.46 -20.37 -3.33
C ASP A 256 -14.12 -19.63 -3.54
N HIS A 257 -13.67 -19.48 -4.80
CA HIS A 257 -12.44 -18.75 -5.11
C HIS A 257 -12.65 -17.24 -4.91
N ALA A 258 -11.84 -16.60 -4.06
CA ALA A 258 -11.96 -15.17 -3.73
C ALA A 258 -10.76 -14.33 -4.19
N THR A 259 -10.45 -14.34 -5.49
CA THR A 259 -9.23 -13.69 -6.03
C THR A 259 -9.46 -12.37 -6.77
N GLN A 260 -10.70 -12.08 -7.14
CA GLN A 260 -11.08 -10.87 -7.88
C GLN A 260 -11.45 -9.73 -6.94
N ILE A 261 -11.26 -8.51 -7.44
CA ILE A 261 -11.60 -7.29 -6.71
C ILE A 261 -12.86 -6.70 -7.36
N LEU A 262 -13.92 -6.56 -6.55
CA LEU A 262 -15.11 -5.81 -6.93
C LEU A 262 -14.75 -4.36 -7.27
N PRO A 263 -14.95 -3.87 -8.51
CA PRO A 263 -14.62 -2.48 -8.84
C PRO A 263 -15.41 -1.49 -7.97
N MET A 264 -14.78 -0.40 -7.54
CA MET A 264 -15.40 0.58 -6.64
C MET A 264 -16.74 1.13 -7.14
N ILE A 265 -16.88 1.32 -8.46
CA ILE A 265 -18.13 1.77 -9.08
C ILE A 265 -19.22 0.69 -8.98
N GLY A 266 -18.85 -0.59 -9.09
CA GLY A 266 -19.73 -1.74 -8.87
C GLY A 266 -20.16 -1.84 -7.41
N GLN A 267 -19.21 -1.71 -6.48
CA GLN A 267 -19.50 -1.65 -5.04
C GLN A 267 -20.44 -0.49 -4.71
N GLY A 268 -20.22 0.68 -5.31
CA GLY A 268 -21.12 1.82 -5.15
C GLY A 268 -22.52 1.56 -5.70
N ASN A 269 -22.66 0.80 -6.79
CA ASN A 269 -23.97 0.41 -7.32
C ASN A 269 -24.74 -0.55 -6.40
N LEU A 270 -24.05 -1.46 -5.72
CA LEU A 270 -24.66 -2.38 -4.75
C LEU A 270 -25.42 -1.60 -3.68
N PHE A 271 -24.79 -0.57 -3.09
CA PHE A 271 -25.34 0.14 -1.92
C PHE A 271 -26.13 1.40 -2.27
N PHE A 272 -25.74 2.14 -3.30
CA PHE A 272 -26.31 3.46 -3.62
C PHE A 272 -27.09 3.50 -4.94
N GLY A 273 -27.16 2.36 -5.64
CA GLY A 273 -27.85 2.25 -6.93
C GLY A 273 -27.11 2.96 -8.08
N TYR A 274 -27.77 3.06 -9.22
CA TYR A 274 -27.15 3.55 -10.46
C TYR A 274 -26.66 4.99 -10.36
N LEU A 275 -27.52 5.90 -9.89
CA LEU A 275 -27.25 7.34 -9.87
C LEU A 275 -26.10 7.72 -8.93
N LEU A 276 -26.07 7.10 -7.74
CA LEU A 276 -25.07 7.38 -6.71
C LEU A 276 -23.92 6.35 -6.69
N SER A 277 -23.83 5.48 -7.71
CA SER A 277 -22.72 4.53 -7.85
C SER A 277 -21.32 5.17 -7.74
N PRO A 278 -21.04 6.41 -8.21
CA PRO A 278 -19.72 7.00 -8.08
C PRO A 278 -19.39 7.52 -6.67
N LEU A 279 -20.32 7.44 -5.71
CA LEU A 279 -20.17 8.09 -4.41
C LEU A 279 -18.90 7.63 -3.67
N LEU A 280 -18.65 6.33 -3.59
CA LEU A 280 -17.45 5.78 -2.94
C LEU A 280 -16.17 6.27 -3.62
N SER A 281 -16.13 6.27 -4.95
CA SER A 281 -14.98 6.79 -5.72
C SER A 281 -14.75 8.28 -5.46
N VAL A 282 -15.81 9.08 -5.39
CA VAL A 282 -15.72 10.52 -5.06
C VAL A 282 -15.18 10.72 -3.64
N LEU A 283 -15.63 9.93 -2.66
CA LEU A 283 -15.11 9.99 -1.29
C LEU A 283 -13.62 9.65 -1.22
N VAL A 284 -13.15 8.64 -1.97
CA VAL A 284 -11.73 8.29 -2.05
C VAL A 284 -10.92 9.41 -2.70
N VAL A 285 -11.42 10.05 -3.77
CA VAL A 285 -10.76 11.22 -4.38
C VAL A 285 -10.68 12.40 -3.41
N CYS A 286 -11.75 12.70 -2.68
CA CYS A 286 -11.74 13.72 -1.63
C CYS A 286 -10.68 13.42 -0.55
N LEU A 287 -10.59 12.15 -0.12
CA LEU A 287 -9.58 11.72 0.84
C LEU A 287 -8.15 11.82 0.28
N ALA A 288 -7.93 11.43 -0.98
CA ALA A 288 -6.65 11.57 -1.65
C ALA A 288 -6.20 13.03 -1.70
N TYR A 289 -7.12 13.96 -2.01
CA TYR A 289 -6.85 15.39 -2.00
C TYR A 289 -6.53 15.94 -0.61
N PHE A 290 -7.19 15.43 0.44
CA PHE A 290 -6.84 15.76 1.82
C PHE A 290 -5.43 15.28 2.17
N ILE A 291 -5.08 14.04 1.83
CA ILE A 291 -3.76 13.46 2.09
C ILE A 291 -2.68 14.20 1.29
N GLN A 292 -2.92 14.52 0.02
CA GLN A 292 -2.03 15.31 -0.82
C GLN A 292 -1.70 16.65 -0.17
N SER A 293 -2.70 17.36 0.36
CA SER A 293 -2.46 18.61 1.10
C SER A 293 -1.52 18.41 2.31
N LYS A 294 -1.57 17.25 2.98
CA LYS A 294 -0.64 16.90 4.06
C LYS A 294 0.75 16.53 3.54
N ILE A 295 0.87 15.90 2.38
CA ILE A 295 2.15 15.64 1.69
C ILE A 295 2.87 16.95 1.39
N ASP A 296 2.15 17.97 0.92
CA ASP A 296 2.75 19.26 0.56
C ASP A 296 3.16 20.10 1.78
N GLN A 297 2.51 19.88 2.92
CA GLN A 297 2.79 20.58 4.18
C GLN A 297 3.85 19.90 5.05
N THR A 298 4.09 18.59 4.87
CA THR A 298 5.01 17.86 5.75
C THR A 298 6.48 18.13 5.43
N ARG A 299 7.24 18.37 6.49
CA ARG A 299 8.70 18.48 6.45
C ARG A 299 9.43 17.26 7.00
N SER A 300 8.71 16.24 7.45
CA SER A 300 9.27 14.93 7.83
C SER A 300 9.31 14.01 6.63
N ILE A 301 10.47 13.43 6.35
CA ILE A 301 10.65 12.47 5.25
C ILE A 301 9.84 11.19 5.47
N GLU A 302 9.69 10.77 6.73
CA GLU A 302 8.89 9.60 7.10
C GLU A 302 7.42 9.85 6.80
N MET A 303 6.86 10.96 7.30
CA MET A 303 5.48 11.35 6.99
C MET A 303 5.27 11.52 5.49
N PHE A 304 6.22 12.10 4.78
CA PHE A 304 6.17 12.23 3.32
C PHE A 304 6.06 10.85 2.64
N TYR A 305 6.91 9.90 3.03
CA TYR A 305 6.91 8.55 2.46
C TYR A 305 5.55 7.86 2.65
N PHE A 306 5.06 7.76 3.89
CA PHE A 306 3.83 7.03 4.20
C PHE A 306 2.57 7.69 3.65
N LEU A 307 2.49 9.03 3.67
CA LEU A 307 1.37 9.74 3.04
C LEU A 307 1.40 9.55 1.52
N THR A 308 2.58 9.58 0.89
CA THR A 308 2.73 9.33 -0.56
C THR A 308 2.35 7.89 -0.91
N LEU A 309 2.68 6.92 -0.05
CA LEU A 309 2.30 5.51 -0.24
C LEU A 309 0.79 5.33 -0.33
N VAL A 310 0.05 5.80 0.67
CA VAL A 310 -1.42 5.67 0.67
C VAL A 310 -2.09 6.54 -0.39
N CYS A 311 -1.54 7.71 -0.70
CA CYS A 311 -2.07 8.57 -1.76
C CYS A 311 -1.89 7.91 -3.15
N THR A 312 -0.76 7.24 -3.38
CA THR A 312 -0.51 6.52 -4.64
C THR A 312 -1.48 5.35 -4.80
N ARG A 313 -1.79 4.62 -3.71
CA ARG A 313 -2.82 3.55 -3.71
C ARG A 313 -4.18 4.09 -4.13
N MET A 314 -4.59 5.24 -3.60
CA MET A 314 -5.86 5.89 -3.96
C MET A 314 -5.91 6.31 -5.44
N GLY A 315 -4.77 6.57 -6.07
CA GLY A 315 -4.70 6.78 -7.52
C GLY A 315 -5.12 5.57 -8.36
N MET A 316 -5.08 4.36 -7.78
CA MET A 316 -5.51 3.11 -8.43
C MET A 316 -6.98 2.76 -8.15
N LEU A 317 -7.82 3.71 -7.73
CA LEU A 317 -9.18 3.46 -7.23
C LEU A 317 -10.10 2.65 -8.16
N MET A 318 -9.90 2.69 -9.48
CA MET A 318 -10.77 1.97 -10.43
C MET A 318 -10.65 0.45 -10.31
N GLY A 319 -9.44 -0.06 -10.02
CA GLY A 319 -9.15 -1.48 -9.82
C GLY A 319 -9.17 -1.90 -8.34
N GLN A 320 -9.78 -1.09 -7.47
CA GLN A 320 -9.78 -1.29 -6.02
C GLN A 320 -11.22 -1.20 -5.48
N ASN A 321 -11.44 -1.72 -4.28
CA ASN A 321 -12.67 -1.54 -3.52
C ASN A 321 -12.40 -0.80 -2.21
N THR A 322 -13.46 -0.47 -1.47
CA THR A 322 -13.36 0.20 -0.17
C THR A 322 -12.54 -0.61 0.82
N MET A 323 -12.68 -1.95 0.81
CA MET A 323 -11.98 -2.84 1.72
C MET A 323 -10.45 -2.73 1.56
N ASN A 324 -9.95 -2.71 0.33
CA ASN A 324 -8.53 -2.57 0.03
C ASN A 324 -8.01 -1.18 0.43
N ILE A 325 -8.77 -0.11 0.18
CA ILE A 325 -8.38 1.25 0.58
C ILE A 325 -8.31 1.38 2.10
N ILE A 326 -9.30 0.85 2.83
CA ILE A 326 -9.33 0.90 4.29
C ILE A 326 -8.23 0.01 4.89
N ASN A 327 -7.99 -1.18 4.35
CA ASN A 327 -6.88 -2.05 4.73
C ASN A 327 -5.55 -1.27 4.64
N ASP A 328 -5.25 -0.69 3.48
CA ASP A 328 -4.03 0.09 3.26
C ASP A 328 -3.91 1.30 4.20
N LEU A 329 -4.99 2.06 4.38
CA LEU A 329 -5.02 3.19 5.32
C LEU A 329 -4.75 2.72 6.75
N SER A 330 -5.31 1.59 7.15
CA SER A 330 -5.19 1.09 8.50
C SER A 330 -3.79 0.54 8.77
N TYR A 331 -3.28 -0.33 7.90
CA TYR A 331 -2.00 -1.00 8.11
C TYR A 331 -0.80 -0.13 7.76
N ASN A 332 -0.85 0.66 6.68
CA ASN A 332 0.29 1.50 6.31
C ASN A 332 0.26 2.85 7.01
N LEU A 333 -0.89 3.54 7.08
CA LEU A 333 -0.95 4.88 7.65
C LEU A 333 -1.23 4.87 9.16
N ALA A 334 -2.30 4.22 9.64
CA ALA A 334 -2.65 4.29 11.06
C ALA A 334 -1.58 3.65 11.96
N LEU A 335 -1.08 2.46 11.60
CA LEU A 335 0.03 1.83 12.33
C LEU A 335 1.29 2.69 12.32
N PHE A 336 1.66 3.27 11.17
CA PHE A 336 2.78 4.21 11.09
C PHE A 336 2.55 5.43 11.97
N LEU A 337 1.37 6.03 11.98
CA LEU A 337 1.06 7.21 12.80
C LEU A 337 1.20 6.91 14.30
N ILE A 338 0.83 5.71 14.74
CA ILE A 338 1.07 5.25 16.12
C ILE A 338 2.57 5.23 16.42
N VAL A 339 3.36 4.57 15.57
CA VAL A 339 4.84 4.48 15.71
C VAL A 339 5.49 5.87 15.67
N TYR A 340 5.06 6.72 14.75
CA TYR A 340 5.49 8.11 14.58
C TYR A 340 5.21 8.94 15.83
N TYR A 341 4.00 8.84 16.38
CA TYR A 341 3.61 9.55 17.60
C TYR A 341 4.44 9.11 18.81
N VAL A 342 4.62 7.80 18.99
CA VAL A 342 5.45 7.23 20.06
C VAL A 342 6.89 7.72 19.95
N ASN A 343 7.47 7.69 18.75
CA ASN A 343 8.84 8.17 18.53
C ASN A 343 9.03 9.66 18.88
N ARG A 344 8.03 10.52 18.60
CA ARG A 344 8.09 11.94 18.97
C ARG A 344 7.90 12.19 20.46
N LYS A 345 7.26 11.29 21.20
CA LYS A 345 7.11 11.38 22.66
C LYS A 345 8.36 10.87 23.39
N ILE A 346 8.98 9.81 22.88
CA ILE A 346 10.23 9.25 23.41
C ILE A 346 11.43 10.02 22.82
N VAL A 347 11.51 11.31 23.13
CA VAL A 347 12.75 12.06 22.93
C VAL A 347 13.55 11.90 24.21
N TYR A 348 14.57 11.04 24.17
CA TYR A 348 15.58 11.01 25.22
C TYR A 348 16.16 12.42 25.32
N LYS A 349 15.80 13.16 26.37
CA LYS A 349 16.60 14.32 26.77
C LYS A 349 17.96 13.74 27.13
N LYS A 350 18.93 13.88 26.24
CA LYS A 350 20.33 13.64 26.57
C LYS A 350 20.59 14.52 27.80
N ARG A 351 20.73 13.94 28.99
CA ARG A 351 21.18 14.65 30.18
C ARG A 351 22.59 15.12 29.82
N LEU A 352 22.73 16.40 29.47
CA LEU A 352 24.01 17.10 29.57
C LEU A 352 24.28 17.17 31.07
N GLY A 353 25.05 16.21 31.57
CA GLY A 353 25.50 16.12 32.94
C GLY A 353 26.97 15.70 32.92
N ASP A 354 27.81 16.68 33.25
CA ASP A 354 29.12 16.57 33.90
C ASP A 354 30.27 15.95 33.08
N VAL A 355 30.81 16.75 32.16
CA VAL A 355 32.27 16.76 31.94
C VAL A 355 32.77 18.07 32.53
N HIS A 356 33.14 18.02 33.81
CA HIS A 356 34.04 19.01 34.38
C HIS A 356 35.38 18.85 33.65
N TYR A 357 35.74 19.87 32.88
CA TYR A 357 37.15 20.12 32.59
C TYR A 357 37.71 20.85 33.81
N GLU A 358 38.45 20.14 34.65
CA GLU A 358 39.51 20.74 35.46
C GLU A 358 40.84 20.62 34.71
#